data_AF-E5RIF9-F1
#
_entry.id   AF-E5RIF9-F1
#
_cell.length_a   1.000
_cell.length_b   1.000
_cell.length_c   1.000
_cell.angle_alpha   90.00
_cell.angle_beta   90.00
_cell.angle_gamma   90.00
#
_symmetry.space_group_name_H-M   'P 1'
#
loop_
_entity.id
_entity.type
_entity.pdbx_description
1 polymer ?
#
loop_
_entity_poly.entity_id
_entity_poly.type
_entity_poly.pdbx_seq_one_letter_code
_entity_poly.pdbx_strand_id
1 'polypeptide(L)'
;MASPDWGYDDKNGPEQWSKLYPIANGNNQSPVDIKTSETKHDTSLKPISVSYNPATAKEIINVGHSFHVNFEDNDNRSVLKGGPFSDSYRLFQFHFHWGSTNEHGSEHTVDGVKYSAELHVAHWNSAKYSSLAEAASKADGLAVIGVL
;
A
#
# COMPACT_ATOMS: atom_id res chain seq x y z
N MET A 1 4.18 -25.91 13.25
CA MET A 1 4.35 -24.74 12.35
C MET A 1 4.83 -23.60 13.23
N ALA A 2 5.97 -22.98 12.93
CA ALA A 2 6.44 -21.83 13.70
C ALA A 2 5.39 -20.72 13.60
N SER A 3 5.04 -20.11 14.72
CA SER A 3 4.25 -18.87 14.70
C SER A 3 5.02 -17.84 13.88
N PRO A 4 4.38 -17.07 12.99
CA PRO A 4 5.09 -16.04 12.24
C PRO A 4 5.73 -15.05 13.21
N ASP A 5 6.94 -14.59 12.85
CA ASP A 5 7.75 -13.63 13.62
C ASP A 5 7.06 -12.26 13.79
N TRP A 6 5.95 -12.03 13.08
CA TRP A 6 5.10 -10.84 13.17
C TRP A 6 3.62 -11.20 12.99
N GLY A 7 2.73 -10.35 13.50
CA GLY A 7 1.28 -10.44 13.39
C GLY A 7 0.61 -9.17 13.91
N TYR A 8 -0.61 -9.29 14.42
CA TYR A 8 -1.39 -8.17 15.00
C TYR A 8 -1.83 -8.43 16.45
N ASP A 9 -1.37 -9.52 17.06
CA ASP A 9 -1.66 -9.84 18.47
C ASP A 9 -0.69 -9.12 19.41
N ASP A 10 -1.02 -9.02 20.69
CA ASP A 10 -0.18 -8.33 21.70
C ASP A 10 1.29 -8.77 21.72
N LYS A 11 1.57 -10.04 21.41
CA LYS A 11 2.92 -10.63 21.49
C LYS A 11 3.78 -10.42 20.24
N ASN A 12 3.19 -10.18 19.08
CA ASN A 12 3.88 -10.06 17.79
C ASN A 12 3.35 -8.90 16.93
N GLY A 13 2.55 -8.02 17.52
CA GLY A 13 1.87 -6.89 16.91
C GLY A 13 2.76 -5.69 16.62
N PRO A 14 2.19 -4.61 16.06
CA PRO A 14 2.91 -3.41 15.62
C PRO A 14 3.90 -2.84 16.64
N GLU A 15 3.55 -2.83 17.93
CA GLU A 15 4.43 -2.34 19.01
C GLU A 15 5.72 -3.17 19.17
N GLN A 16 5.72 -4.41 18.68
CA GLN A 16 6.84 -5.36 18.78
C GLN A 16 7.68 -5.42 17.50
N TRP A 17 7.15 -4.96 16.35
CA TRP A 17 7.79 -5.15 15.04
C TRP A 17 9.20 -4.56 14.96
N SER A 18 9.45 -3.41 15.61
CA SER A 18 10.75 -2.74 15.62
C SER A 18 11.89 -3.56 16.23
N LYS A 19 11.57 -4.58 17.04
CA LYS A 19 12.55 -5.50 17.64
C LYS A 19 13.23 -6.39 16.59
N LEU A 20 12.51 -6.75 15.54
CA LEU A 20 12.99 -7.62 14.46
C LEU A 20 13.23 -6.84 13.16
N TYR A 21 12.47 -5.77 12.94
CA TYR A 21 12.53 -4.91 11.77
C TYR A 21 12.78 -3.46 12.23
N PRO A 22 14.05 -3.05 12.48
CA PRO A 22 14.37 -1.73 13.05
C PRO A 22 13.80 -0.54 12.26
N ILE A 23 13.57 -0.72 10.96
CA ILE A 23 12.94 0.29 10.10
C ILE A 23 11.51 0.66 10.52
N ALA A 24 10.81 -0.21 11.27
CA ALA A 24 9.50 0.08 11.85
C ALA A 24 9.50 1.27 12.83
N ASN A 25 10.68 1.70 13.30
CA ASN A 25 10.87 2.93 14.09
C ASN A 25 11.57 4.05 13.27
N GLY A 26 11.45 4.00 11.94
CA GLY A 26 12.02 4.98 11.03
C GLY A 26 11.21 6.28 10.94
N ASN A 27 11.76 7.28 10.25
CA ASN A 27 11.18 8.63 10.18
C ASN A 27 10.07 8.79 9.11
N ASN A 28 9.86 7.78 8.27
CA ASN A 28 8.91 7.83 7.15
C ASN A 28 8.05 6.55 7.17
N GLN A 29 7.42 6.27 8.30
CA GLN A 29 6.48 5.15 8.44
C GLN A 29 5.06 5.58 8.10
N SER A 30 4.27 4.61 7.65
CA SER A 30 2.83 4.71 7.42
C SER A 30 2.12 3.66 8.30
N PRO A 31 0.82 3.82 8.59
CA PRO A 31 -0.07 4.92 8.19
C PRO A 31 0.17 6.22 8.99
N VAL A 32 -0.56 7.28 8.63
CA VAL A 32 -0.59 8.56 9.36
C VAL A 32 -2.02 9.10 9.50
N ASP A 33 -2.21 10.04 10.42
CA ASP A 33 -3.41 10.89 10.47
C ASP A 33 -3.26 12.07 9.49
N ILE A 34 -4.17 12.15 8.52
CA ILE A 34 -4.21 13.21 7.52
C ILE A 34 -5.02 14.36 8.12
N LYS A 35 -4.31 15.33 8.71
CA LYS A 35 -4.90 16.54 9.27
C LYS A 35 -5.16 17.56 8.17
N THR A 36 -6.41 17.70 7.75
CA THR A 36 -6.79 18.56 6.61
C THR A 36 -6.37 20.01 6.80
N SER A 37 -6.39 20.50 8.05
CA SER A 37 -5.93 21.85 8.42
C SER A 37 -4.43 22.10 8.21
N GLU A 38 -3.60 21.05 8.20
CA GLU A 38 -2.15 21.13 7.97
C GLU A 38 -1.78 20.86 6.49
N THR A 39 -2.74 20.41 5.67
CA THR A 39 -2.53 20.15 4.23
C THR A 39 -2.53 21.43 3.40
N LYS A 40 -1.82 21.40 2.27
CA LYS A 40 -1.80 22.51 1.30
C LYS A 40 -2.14 21.99 -0.08
N HIS A 41 -3.06 22.67 -0.75
CA HIS A 41 -3.38 22.38 -2.14
C HIS A 41 -2.19 22.75 -3.03
N ASP A 42 -1.58 21.75 -3.66
CA ASP A 42 -0.52 21.93 -4.63
C ASP A 42 -1.09 21.87 -6.05
N THR A 43 -1.18 23.03 -6.70
CA THR A 43 -1.71 23.17 -8.06
C THR A 43 -0.79 22.59 -9.15
N SER A 44 0.44 22.19 -8.81
CA SER A 44 1.35 21.54 -9.75
C SER A 44 1.07 20.04 -9.93
N LEU A 45 0.32 19.44 -9.01
CA LEU A 45 -0.08 18.03 -9.09
C LEU A 45 -1.03 17.81 -10.26
N LYS A 46 -0.73 16.78 -11.06
CA LYS A 46 -1.55 16.38 -12.20
C LYS A 46 -2.62 15.37 -11.74
N PRO A 47 -3.72 15.19 -12.50
CA PRO A 47 -4.63 14.07 -12.25
C PRO A 47 -3.91 12.73 -12.31
N ILE A 48 -4.30 11.79 -11.45
CA ILE A 48 -3.91 10.38 -11.58
C ILE A 48 -4.67 9.74 -12.76
N SER A 49 -4.04 8.78 -13.42
CA SER A 49 -4.63 8.01 -14.51
C SER A 49 -4.29 6.53 -14.34
N VAL A 50 -5.32 5.69 -14.33
CA VAL A 50 -5.20 4.24 -14.24
C VAL A 50 -5.70 3.62 -15.54
N SER A 51 -4.98 2.60 -16.00
CA SER A 51 -5.41 1.71 -17.07
C SER A 51 -5.20 0.30 -16.56
N TYR A 52 -6.27 -0.36 -16.14
CA TYR A 52 -6.22 -1.73 -15.61
C TYR A 52 -6.90 -2.66 -16.58
N ASN A 53 -6.19 -3.72 -16.98
CA ASN A 53 -6.72 -4.78 -17.81
C ASN A 53 -7.18 -5.94 -16.91
N PRO A 54 -8.48 -6.26 -16.86
CA PRO A 54 -8.98 -7.36 -16.04
C PRO A 54 -8.31 -8.71 -16.33
N ALA A 55 -7.82 -8.92 -17.56
CA ALA A 55 -7.13 -10.14 -17.95
C ALA A 55 -5.75 -10.31 -17.29
N THR A 56 -5.21 -9.30 -16.62
CA THR A 56 -3.98 -9.46 -15.83
C THR A 56 -4.25 -9.98 -14.42
N ALA A 57 -5.50 -10.10 -13.96
CA ALA A 57 -5.79 -10.71 -12.65
C ALA A 57 -5.46 -12.21 -12.68
N LYS A 58 -4.72 -12.71 -11.68
CA LYS A 58 -4.22 -14.09 -11.65
C LYS A 58 -4.95 -14.96 -10.64
N GLU A 59 -4.93 -14.53 -9.39
CA GLU A 59 -5.36 -15.35 -8.25
C GLU A 59 -5.81 -14.47 -7.09
N ILE A 60 -6.61 -15.07 -6.22
CA ILE A 60 -6.88 -14.57 -4.88
C ILE A 60 -6.24 -15.54 -3.88
N ILE A 61 -5.45 -15.02 -2.95
CA ILE A 61 -4.73 -15.82 -1.96
C ILE A 61 -4.89 -15.23 -0.56
N ASN A 62 -5.22 -16.07 0.40
CA ASN A 62 -5.15 -15.72 1.82
C ASN A 62 -3.70 -15.91 2.30
N VAL A 63 -3.06 -14.82 2.71
CA VAL A 63 -1.65 -14.80 3.16
C VAL A 63 -1.51 -14.84 4.69
N GLY A 64 -2.61 -15.11 5.40
CA GLY A 64 -2.69 -15.24 6.85
C GLY A 64 -3.01 -13.94 7.60
N HIS A 65 -2.65 -12.79 7.02
CA HIS A 65 -2.89 -11.46 7.61
C HIS A 65 -3.77 -10.54 6.74
N SER A 66 -4.00 -10.92 5.49
CA SER A 66 -4.96 -10.29 4.58
C SER A 66 -5.30 -11.31 3.47
N PHE A 67 -6.11 -10.91 2.51
CA PHE A 67 -6.15 -11.56 1.21
C PHE A 67 -5.51 -10.63 0.17
N HIS A 68 -4.75 -11.21 -0.75
CA HIS A 68 -4.20 -10.50 -1.89
C HIS A 68 -4.93 -10.96 -3.15
N VAL A 69 -5.21 -10.01 -4.04
CA VAL A 69 -5.50 -10.31 -5.44
C VAL A 69 -4.27 -9.91 -6.24
N ASN A 70 -3.59 -10.90 -6.81
CA ASN A 70 -2.33 -10.69 -7.53
C ASN A 70 -2.57 -10.50 -9.04
N PHE A 71 -1.74 -9.69 -9.67
CA PHE A 71 -1.82 -9.39 -11.10
C PHE A 71 -0.51 -9.77 -11.84
N GLU A 72 -0.61 -10.02 -13.14
CA GLU A 72 0.54 -10.08 -14.04
C GLU A 72 1.11 -8.67 -14.22
N ASP A 73 2.40 -8.52 -13.93
CA ASP A 73 3.16 -7.25 -13.95
C ASP A 73 4.40 -7.33 -14.86
N ASN A 74 4.43 -8.31 -15.76
CA ASN A 74 5.51 -8.50 -16.74
C ASN A 74 5.46 -7.48 -17.89
N ASP A 75 4.34 -6.78 -18.09
CA ASP A 75 4.14 -5.75 -19.10
C ASP A 75 3.31 -4.55 -18.59
N ASN A 76 2.98 -3.61 -19.48
CA ASN A 76 2.31 -2.36 -19.15
C ASN A 76 0.78 -2.41 -19.34
N ARG A 77 0.14 -3.58 -19.33
CA ARG A 77 -1.34 -3.69 -19.47
C ARG A 77 -2.11 -3.10 -18.30
N SER A 78 -1.53 -3.13 -17.10
CA SER A 78 -2.13 -2.63 -15.86
C SER A 78 -1.19 -1.65 -15.16
N VAL A 79 -1.43 -0.34 -15.32
CA VAL A 79 -0.52 0.72 -14.87
C VAL A 79 -1.22 1.93 -14.24
N LEU A 80 -0.50 2.57 -13.33
CA LEU A 80 -0.77 3.90 -12.75
C LEU A 80 0.21 4.92 -13.34
N LYS A 81 -0.30 6.10 -13.70
CA LYS A 81 0.45 7.26 -14.20
C LYS A 81 -0.12 8.56 -13.65
N GLY A 82 0.61 9.66 -13.81
CA GLY A 82 0.15 11.00 -13.41
C GLY A 82 0.25 11.22 -11.90
N GLY A 83 -0.54 12.14 -11.35
CA GLY A 83 -0.39 12.50 -9.94
C GLY A 83 0.95 13.19 -9.67
N PRO A 84 1.64 12.80 -8.56
CA PRO A 84 2.98 13.28 -8.24
C PRO A 84 4.10 12.56 -9.03
N PHE A 85 3.76 11.56 -9.86
CA PHE A 85 4.75 10.69 -10.49
C PHE A 85 5.12 11.16 -11.91
N SER A 86 6.42 11.11 -12.24
CA SER A 86 6.91 11.25 -13.61
C SER A 86 6.80 9.96 -14.41
N ASP A 87 6.94 8.82 -13.72
CA ASP A 87 7.07 7.50 -14.31
C ASP A 87 5.74 6.72 -14.30
N SER A 88 5.73 5.59 -15.02
CA SER A 88 4.63 4.63 -15.01
C SER A 88 4.89 3.51 -14.02
N TYR A 89 3.89 3.17 -13.21
CA TYR A 89 3.99 2.12 -12.20
C TYR A 89 3.07 0.94 -12.55
N ARG A 90 3.58 -0.29 -12.53
CA ARG A 90 2.78 -1.50 -12.82
C ARG A 90 2.06 -1.99 -11.58
N LEU A 91 0.77 -2.30 -11.74
CA LEU A 91 -0.04 -2.96 -10.72
C LEU A 91 0.47 -4.39 -10.50
N PHE A 92 0.74 -4.76 -9.25
CA PHE A 92 1.13 -6.15 -8.92
C PHE A 92 0.16 -6.83 -7.96
N GLN A 93 -0.55 -6.08 -7.10
CA GLN A 93 -1.59 -6.62 -6.23
C GLN A 93 -2.57 -5.53 -5.74
N PHE A 94 -3.70 -5.96 -5.20
CA PHE A 94 -4.39 -5.18 -4.17
C PHE A 94 -4.72 -6.05 -2.95
N HIS A 95 -4.94 -5.41 -1.81
CA HIS A 95 -5.35 -6.03 -0.56
C HIS A 95 -6.15 -5.06 0.32
N PHE A 96 -6.72 -5.58 1.40
CA PHE A 96 -7.49 -4.78 2.35
C PHE A 96 -6.92 -4.89 3.75
N HIS A 97 -7.15 -3.83 4.53
CA HIS A 97 -7.10 -3.80 5.98
C HIS A 97 -8.53 -3.57 6.49
N TRP A 98 -8.90 -4.22 7.60
CA TRP A 98 -10.23 -4.07 8.19
C TRP A 98 -10.18 -4.33 9.70
N GLY A 99 -11.18 -3.82 10.41
CA GLY A 99 -11.31 -3.99 11.85
C GLY A 99 -12.30 -5.10 12.23
N SER A 100 -12.48 -5.25 13.53
CA SER A 100 -13.41 -6.23 14.08
C SER A 100 -14.89 -5.79 13.99
N THR A 101 -15.13 -4.49 13.79
CA THR A 101 -16.45 -3.89 13.71
C THR A 101 -16.45 -2.78 12.65
N ASN A 102 -17.62 -2.23 12.29
CA ASN A 102 -17.71 -1.23 11.22
C ASN A 102 -17.21 0.17 11.63
N GLU A 103 -16.96 0.40 12.92
CA GLU A 103 -16.51 1.69 13.47
C GLU A 103 -15.01 1.93 13.29
N HIS A 104 -14.23 0.91 12.90
CA HIS A 104 -12.78 1.01 12.72
C HIS A 104 -12.25 -0.06 11.77
N GLY A 105 -11.10 0.20 11.15
CA GLY A 105 -10.44 -0.79 10.28
C GLY A 105 -9.50 -0.20 9.24
N SER A 106 -9.70 1.05 8.84
CA SER A 106 -8.72 1.79 8.05
C SER A 106 -7.40 1.96 8.83
N GLU A 107 -6.29 1.99 8.09
CA GLU A 107 -4.97 2.25 8.65
C GLU A 107 -4.76 3.77 8.77
N HIS A 108 -4.98 4.50 7.67
CA HIS A 108 -5.01 5.96 7.67
C HIS A 108 -6.27 6.48 8.34
N THR A 109 -6.16 7.71 8.85
CA THR A 109 -7.28 8.48 9.39
C THR A 109 -7.32 9.86 8.75
N VAL A 110 -8.50 10.49 8.75
CA VAL A 110 -8.67 11.87 8.27
C VAL A 110 -9.24 12.69 9.41
N ASP A 111 -8.48 13.66 9.90
CA ASP A 111 -8.81 14.45 11.09
C ASP A 111 -9.21 13.55 12.29
N GLY A 112 -8.48 12.44 12.48
CA GLY A 112 -8.75 11.44 13.52
C GLY A 112 -9.93 10.50 13.26
N VAL A 113 -10.66 10.65 12.14
CA VAL A 113 -11.77 9.77 11.77
C VAL A 113 -11.23 8.48 11.12
N LYS A 114 -11.71 7.34 11.64
CA LYS A 114 -11.47 6.00 11.10
C LYS A 114 -12.63 5.54 10.22
N TYR A 115 -12.32 4.67 9.27
CA TYR A 115 -13.29 4.01 8.39
C TYR A 115 -13.28 2.50 8.64
N SER A 116 -14.29 1.79 8.12
CA SER A 116 -14.47 0.35 8.38
C SER A 116 -13.36 -0.53 7.78
N ALA A 117 -12.72 -0.07 6.71
CA ALA A 117 -11.66 -0.78 6.01
C ALA A 117 -10.80 0.21 5.22
N GLU A 118 -9.69 -0.26 4.68
CA GLU A 118 -8.87 0.47 3.70
C GLU A 118 -8.37 -0.48 2.62
N LEU A 119 -8.60 -0.13 1.36
CA LEU A 119 -8.07 -0.82 0.18
C LEU A 119 -6.73 -0.22 -0.20
N HIS A 120 -5.73 -1.07 -0.37
CA HIS A 120 -4.45 -0.72 -0.96
C HIS A 120 -4.31 -1.35 -2.35
N VAL A 121 -4.17 -0.52 -3.38
CA VAL A 121 -3.83 -0.95 -4.75
C VAL A 121 -2.36 -0.63 -5.00
N ALA A 122 -1.51 -1.66 -5.01
CA ALA A 122 -0.06 -1.51 -4.96
C ALA A 122 0.59 -1.65 -6.35
N HIS A 123 1.49 -0.71 -6.63
CA HIS A 123 2.21 -0.61 -7.89
C HIS A 123 3.72 -0.44 -7.66
N TRP A 124 4.53 -0.75 -8.67
CA TRP A 124 5.99 -0.56 -8.62
C TRP A 124 6.54 0.13 -9.88
N ASN A 125 7.62 0.90 -9.72
CA ASN A 125 8.25 1.69 -10.78
C ASN A 125 9.07 0.80 -11.72
N SER A 126 8.37 0.10 -12.61
CA SER A 126 8.97 -0.75 -13.65
C SER A 126 9.65 0.05 -14.77
N ALA A 127 9.46 1.36 -14.83
CA ALA A 127 10.15 2.22 -15.79
C ALA A 127 11.62 2.45 -15.39
N LYS A 128 11.91 2.41 -14.08
CA LYS A 128 13.23 2.71 -13.52
C LYS A 128 13.96 1.50 -12.95
N TYR A 129 13.22 0.53 -12.40
CA TYR A 129 13.79 -0.64 -11.73
C TYR A 129 13.49 -1.92 -12.49
N SER A 130 14.38 -2.91 -12.35
CA SER A 130 14.30 -4.18 -13.09
C SER A 130 13.39 -5.22 -12.44
N SER A 131 13.05 -5.04 -11.16
CA SER A 131 12.18 -5.94 -10.41
C SER A 131 11.46 -5.22 -9.27
N LEU A 132 10.34 -5.81 -8.83
CA LEU A 132 9.61 -5.35 -7.64
C LEU A 132 10.50 -5.33 -6.39
N ALA A 133 11.36 -6.34 -6.20
CA ALA A 133 12.26 -6.42 -5.05
C ALA A 133 13.30 -5.29 -5.05
N GLU A 134 13.87 -4.98 -6.22
CA GLU A 134 14.75 -3.82 -6.36
C GLU A 134 13.98 -2.53 -6.06
N ALA A 135 12.80 -2.33 -6.65
CA ALA A 135 11.99 -1.14 -6.47
C ALA A 135 11.58 -0.93 -5.00
N ALA A 136 11.21 -2.00 -4.27
CA ALA A 136 10.84 -1.92 -2.86
C ALA A 136 11.97 -1.41 -1.95
N SER A 137 13.23 -1.49 -2.40
CA SER A 137 14.38 -0.93 -1.67
C SER A 137 14.64 0.56 -1.96
N LYS A 138 13.80 1.21 -2.76
CA LYS A 138 14.00 2.57 -3.28
C LYS A 138 12.86 3.48 -2.85
N ALA A 139 13.20 4.71 -2.53
CA ALA A 139 12.25 5.69 -2.00
C ALA A 139 11.08 5.99 -2.96
N ASP A 140 11.33 5.94 -4.27
CA ASP A 140 10.34 6.17 -5.34
C ASP A 140 9.94 4.88 -6.06
N GLY A 141 10.28 3.72 -5.51
CA GLY A 141 10.07 2.45 -6.21
C GLY A 141 8.65 1.91 -6.13
N LEU A 142 7.84 2.34 -5.17
CA LEU A 142 6.46 1.89 -4.98
C LEU A 142 5.47 3.06 -5.03
N ALA A 143 4.26 2.78 -5.48
CA ALA A 143 3.13 3.69 -5.40
C ALA A 143 1.88 2.92 -4.97
N VAL A 144 1.16 3.43 -3.97
CA VAL A 144 -0.06 2.81 -3.44
C VAL A 144 -1.22 3.79 -3.57
N ILE A 145 -2.33 3.33 -4.14
CA ILE A 145 -3.61 4.05 -4.05
C ILE A 145 -4.36 3.50 -2.83
N GLY A 146 -4.63 4.36 -1.86
CA GLY A 146 -5.48 4.08 -0.70
C GLY A 146 -6.93 4.50 -0.95
N VAL A 147 -7.89 3.66 -0.56
CA VAL A 147 -9.34 3.97 -0.59
C VAL A 147 -9.95 3.60 0.77
N LEU A 148 -10.59 4.57 1.42
CA LEU A 148 -11.24 4.45 2.73
C LEU A 148 -12.72 4.06 2.62
#